data_AF-A0A1S3GVH6-F1
#
_entry.id   AF-A0A1S3GVH6-F1
#
_cell.length_a   1.000
_cell.length_b   1.000
_cell.length_c   1.000
_cell.angle_alpha   90.00
_cell.angle_beta   90.00
_cell.angle_gamma   90.00
#
_symmetry.space_group_name_H-M   'P 1'
#
loop_
_entity.id
_entity.type
_entity.pdbx_description
1 polymer ?
#
loop_
_entity_poly.entity_id
_entity_poly.type
_entity_poly.pdbx_seq_one_letter_code
_entity_poly.pdbx_strand_id
1 'polypeptide(L)'
;VGFTNISHMLTPKGRVYAELTVSHQSPGEFLLITGSGSELHDLRWIEEVAIKGGYDVEIKNITDELGVLGVAGPLARKVLQKLTSEDLSDDVFKFLQTKSLKVSNIPVTAIRISYTGELGWELYHRREDSEALYDVIMNAGQEEGIDNFGTYALNVLRLEKAFRAWGSEV
;
A
#
# COMPACT_ATOMS: atom_id res chain seq x y z
N VAL A 1 11.52 -8.16 7.68
CA VAL A 1 11.56 -6.73 8.08
C VAL A 1 11.99 -5.91 6.88
N GLY A 2 11.29 -4.81 6.60
CA GLY A 2 11.55 -3.94 5.44
C GLY A 2 10.96 -4.44 4.12
N PHE A 3 10.10 -5.46 4.15
CA PHE A 3 9.51 -6.07 2.97
C PHE A 3 8.01 -6.31 3.12
N THR A 4 7.36 -6.41 1.97
CA THR A 4 5.93 -6.61 1.78
C THR A 4 5.69 -7.83 0.91
N ASN A 5 4.57 -8.52 1.08
CA ASN A 5 4.07 -9.50 0.12
C ASN A 5 2.54 -9.47 0.02
N ILE A 6 2.00 -10.19 -0.96
CA ILE A 6 0.58 -10.50 -1.03
C ILE A 6 0.36 -11.85 -0.33
N SER A 7 -0.63 -11.91 0.55
CA SER A 7 -0.97 -13.11 1.31
C SER A 7 -2.48 -13.30 1.37
N HIS A 8 -2.90 -14.54 1.60
CA HIS A 8 -4.31 -14.92 1.63
C HIS A 8 -4.67 -15.55 2.97
N MET A 9 -5.75 -15.08 3.58
CA MET A 9 -6.35 -15.78 4.71
C MET A 9 -7.29 -16.86 4.15
N LEU A 10 -7.08 -18.11 4.53
CA LEU A 10 -7.91 -19.23 4.09
C LEU A 10 -8.89 -19.66 5.18
N THR A 11 -10.09 -20.04 4.77
CA THR A 11 -11.00 -20.80 5.64
C THR A 11 -10.47 -22.23 5.84
N PRO A 12 -10.88 -22.93 6.91
CA PRO A 12 -10.53 -24.35 7.12
C PRO A 12 -10.93 -25.28 5.97
N LYS A 13 -11.86 -24.86 5.10
CA LYS A 13 -12.31 -25.61 3.91
C LYS A 13 -11.54 -25.23 2.64
N GLY A 14 -10.48 -24.43 2.74
CA GLY A 14 -9.62 -24.04 1.63
C GLY A 14 -10.18 -22.94 0.72
N ARG A 15 -11.22 -22.21 1.15
CA ARG A 15 -11.68 -20.99 0.44
C ARG A 15 -10.85 -19.79 0.85
N VAL A 16 -10.54 -18.91 -0.10
CA VAL A 16 -9.86 -17.64 0.18
C VAL A 16 -10.86 -16.70 0.87
N TYR A 17 -10.67 -16.50 2.17
CA TYR A 17 -11.50 -15.61 2.96
C TYR A 17 -11.12 -14.15 2.73
N ALA A 18 -9.83 -13.84 2.59
CA ALA A 18 -9.33 -12.50 2.34
C ALA A 18 -8.04 -12.53 1.53
N GLU A 19 -7.76 -11.44 0.82
CA GLU A 19 -6.46 -11.10 0.25
C GLU A 19 -5.93 -9.86 0.96
N LEU A 20 -4.69 -9.93 1.44
CA LEU A 20 -4.05 -8.89 2.21
C LEU A 20 -2.67 -8.58 1.63
N THR A 21 -2.30 -7.31 1.66
CA THR A 21 -0.88 -6.92 1.60
C THR A 21 -0.32 -6.93 3.02
N VAL A 22 0.73 -7.71 3.26
CA VAL A 22 1.37 -7.84 4.58
C VAL A 22 2.74 -7.17 4.52
N SER A 23 2.91 -6.08 5.28
CA SER A 23 4.14 -5.28 5.32
C SER A 23 4.81 -5.41 6.68
N HIS A 24 6.04 -5.94 6.72
CA HIS A 24 6.80 -6.15 7.96
C HIS A 24 7.67 -4.92 8.25
N GLN A 25 7.15 -3.96 9.01
CA GLN A 25 7.76 -2.63 9.19
C GLN A 25 8.95 -2.64 10.16
N SER A 26 8.78 -3.26 11.33
CA SER A 26 9.81 -3.44 12.34
C SER A 26 9.75 -4.89 12.88
N PRO A 27 10.79 -5.42 13.55
CA PRO A 27 10.75 -6.79 14.09
C PRO A 27 9.50 -7.02 14.98
N GLY A 28 8.61 -7.93 14.57
CA GLY A 28 7.33 -8.19 15.25
C GLY A 28 6.14 -7.28 14.90
N GLU A 29 6.34 -6.21 14.12
CA GLU A 29 5.28 -5.22 13.82
C GLU A 29 4.89 -5.24 12.33
N PHE A 30 3.58 -5.36 12.08
CA PHE A 30 3.04 -5.55 10.73
C PHE A 30 1.95 -4.54 10.43
N LEU A 31 2.00 -3.97 9.22
CA LEU A 31 0.89 -3.26 8.61
C LEU A 31 0.17 -4.22 7.66
N LEU A 32 -1.13 -4.41 7.89
CA LEU A 32 -2.01 -5.22 7.04
C LEU A 32 -2.93 -4.28 6.26
N ILE A 33 -2.97 -4.45 4.94
CA ILE A 33 -3.81 -3.63 4.05
C ILE A 33 -4.81 -4.55 3.35
N THR A 34 -6.07 -4.15 3.34
CA THR A 34 -7.18 -4.82 2.64
C THR A 34 -8.03 -3.81 1.87
N GLY A 35 -8.97 -4.31 1.07
CA GLY A 35 -9.93 -3.47 0.35
C GLY A 35 -10.94 -2.81 1.30
N SER A 36 -11.45 -1.62 0.93
CA SER A 36 -12.40 -0.86 1.75
C SER A 36 -13.69 -1.64 2.08
N GLY A 37 -14.16 -2.49 1.16
CA GLY A 37 -15.33 -3.36 1.40
C GLY A 37 -15.07 -4.53 2.36
N SER A 38 -13.80 -4.81 2.68
CA SER A 38 -13.36 -5.98 3.44
C SER A 38 -12.79 -5.64 4.81
N GLU A 39 -12.68 -4.35 5.16
CA GLU A 39 -12.03 -3.88 6.39
C GLU A 39 -12.49 -4.64 7.65
N LEU A 40 -13.75 -4.46 8.07
CA LEU A 40 -14.28 -5.10 9.27
C LEU A 40 -14.58 -6.60 9.07
N HIS A 41 -14.72 -7.03 7.82
CA HIS A 41 -14.87 -8.44 7.48
C HIS A 41 -13.59 -9.23 7.82
N ASP A 42 -12.44 -8.68 7.46
CA ASP A 42 -11.12 -9.28 7.64
C ASP A 42 -10.63 -9.09 9.08
N LEU A 43 -10.82 -7.89 9.66
CA LEU A 43 -10.45 -7.61 11.04
C LEU A 43 -11.13 -8.58 12.02
N ARG A 44 -12.44 -8.83 11.84
CA ARG A 44 -13.19 -9.80 12.66
C ARG A 44 -12.54 -11.18 12.65
N TRP A 45 -12.08 -11.64 11.49
CA TRP A 45 -11.43 -12.94 11.38
C TRP A 45 -10.11 -12.99 12.16
N ILE A 46 -9.29 -11.94 12.01
CA ILE A 46 -8.00 -11.83 12.69
C ILE A 46 -8.19 -11.83 14.22
N GLU A 47 -9.11 -11.02 14.73
CA GLU A 47 -9.43 -10.94 16.16
C GLU A 47 -9.96 -12.27 16.71
N GLU A 48 -10.88 -12.92 15.98
CA GLU A 48 -11.41 -14.22 16.39
C GLU A 48 -10.33 -15.31 16.46
N VAL A 49 -9.41 -15.35 15.49
CA VAL A 49 -8.29 -16.29 15.48
C VAL A 49 -7.33 -16.00 16.63
N ALA A 50 -7.02 -14.72 16.89
CA ALA A 50 -6.17 -14.31 18.01
C ALA A 50 -6.76 -14.80 19.35
N ILE A 51 -8.04 -14.55 19.59
CA ILE A 51 -8.75 -14.95 20.81
C ILE A 51 -8.82 -16.48 20.94
N LYS A 52 -9.29 -17.19 19.91
CA LYS A 52 -9.48 -18.65 19.95
C LYS A 52 -8.16 -19.40 20.10
N GLY A 53 -7.08 -18.86 19.54
CA GLY A 53 -5.74 -19.43 19.65
C GLY A 53 -4.98 -19.04 20.92
N GLY A 54 -5.49 -18.09 21.71
CA GLY A 54 -4.78 -17.58 22.89
C GLY A 54 -3.48 -16.85 22.54
N TYR A 55 -3.46 -16.14 21.41
CA TYR A 55 -2.29 -15.37 20.97
C TYR A 55 -2.19 -14.06 21.77
N ASP A 56 -0.99 -13.79 22.28
CA ASP A 56 -0.66 -12.53 22.96
C ASP A 56 -0.18 -11.49 21.93
N VAL A 57 -1.13 -10.72 21.39
CA VAL A 57 -0.91 -9.73 20.32
C VAL A 57 -1.76 -8.48 20.55
N GLU A 58 -1.25 -7.34 20.09
CA GLU A 58 -2.02 -6.10 20.00
C GLU A 58 -2.48 -5.88 18.55
N ILE A 59 -3.77 -5.62 18.36
CA ILE A 59 -4.37 -5.33 17.06
C ILE A 59 -5.05 -3.96 17.16
N LYS A 60 -4.64 -3.02 16.30
CA LYS A 60 -5.25 -1.70 16.20
C LYS A 60 -5.73 -1.46 14.78
N ASN A 61 -7.01 -1.14 14.63
CA ASN A 61 -7.54 -0.64 13.37
C ASN A 61 -7.16 0.84 13.22
N ILE A 62 -6.33 1.16 12.22
CA ILE A 62 -5.84 2.51 11.92
C ILE A 62 -6.37 3.05 10.58
N THR A 63 -7.41 2.43 10.02
CA THR A 63 -7.96 2.77 8.69
C THR A 63 -8.28 4.26 8.54
N ASP A 64 -8.96 4.85 9.53
CA ASP A 64 -9.37 6.26 9.48
C ASP A 64 -8.25 7.26 9.84
N GLU A 65 -7.12 6.76 10.36
CA GLU A 65 -5.96 7.58 10.76
C GLU A 65 -5.03 7.87 9.57
N LEU A 66 -5.08 7.04 8.52
CA LEU A 66 -4.16 7.09 7.40
C LEU A 66 -4.85 7.45 6.08
N GLY A 67 -4.15 8.25 5.27
CA GLY A 67 -4.38 8.36 3.84
C GLY A 67 -3.39 7.50 3.06
N VAL A 68 -3.74 7.18 1.81
CA VAL A 68 -2.85 6.48 0.87
C VAL A 68 -2.91 7.16 -0.48
N LEU A 69 -1.74 7.50 -1.04
CA LEU A 69 -1.61 7.96 -2.42
C LEU A 69 -0.75 6.98 -3.22
N GLY A 70 -1.27 6.53 -4.35
CA GLY A 70 -0.52 5.72 -5.32
C GLY A 70 0.08 6.61 -6.40
N VAL A 71 1.40 6.59 -6.55
CA VAL A 71 2.12 7.26 -7.65
C VAL A 71 2.69 6.18 -8.56
N ALA A 72 2.14 6.06 -9.77
CA ALA A 72 2.44 4.96 -10.69
C ALA A 72 2.73 5.46 -12.11
N GLY A 73 3.64 4.77 -12.79
CA GLY A 73 4.10 5.07 -14.14
C GLY A 73 5.63 5.10 -14.24
N PRO A 74 6.18 5.06 -15.48
CA PRO A 74 7.63 5.01 -15.70
C PRO A 74 8.39 6.22 -15.13
N LEU A 75 7.71 7.35 -14.94
CA LEU A 75 8.28 8.59 -14.40
C LEU A 75 8.07 8.74 -12.88
N ALA A 76 7.40 7.79 -12.20
CA ALA A 76 7.10 7.88 -10.76
C ALA A 76 8.37 8.12 -9.91
N ARG A 77 9.45 7.39 -10.21
CA ARG A 77 10.75 7.60 -9.54
C ARG A 77 11.30 9.01 -9.78
N LYS A 78 11.24 9.50 -11.03
CA LYS A 78 11.79 10.82 -11.39
C LYS A 78 11.06 11.92 -10.63
N VAL A 79 9.74 11.82 -10.49
CA VAL A 79 8.93 12.77 -9.73
C VAL A 79 9.24 12.68 -8.23
N LEU A 80 9.14 11.49 -7.64
CA LEU A 80 9.31 11.32 -6.19
C LEU A 80 10.72 11.61 -5.69
N GLN A 81 11.75 11.31 -6.49
CA GLN A 81 13.14 11.57 -6.09
C GLN A 81 13.44 13.07 -5.93
N LYS A 82 12.69 13.97 -6.59
CA LYS A 82 12.80 15.43 -6.38
C LYS A 82 12.38 15.85 -4.97
N LEU A 83 11.56 15.02 -4.31
CA LEU A 83 10.87 15.36 -3.06
C LEU A 83 11.45 14.65 -1.83
N THR A 84 12.41 13.75 -2.00
CA THR A 84 12.98 12.97 -0.90
C THR A 84 14.49 12.82 -1.03
N SER A 85 15.17 12.74 0.11
CA SER A 85 16.59 12.40 0.20
C SER A 85 16.83 10.88 0.20
N GLU A 86 15.79 10.07 0.37
CA GLU A 86 15.91 8.60 0.28
C GLU A 86 16.24 8.21 -1.17
N ASP A 87 17.15 7.27 -1.34
CA ASP A 87 17.51 6.75 -2.67
C ASP A 87 16.42 5.79 -3.18
N LEU A 88 15.73 6.22 -4.25
CA LEU A 88 14.65 5.47 -4.89
C LEU A 88 15.12 4.64 -6.11
N SER A 89 16.42 4.55 -6.35
CA SER A 89 17.00 3.72 -7.40
C SER A 89 16.58 2.25 -7.28
N ASP A 90 16.63 1.52 -8.39
CA ASP A 90 16.14 0.15 -8.46
C ASP A 90 16.95 -0.82 -7.58
N ASP A 91 18.26 -0.58 -7.48
CA ASP A 91 19.20 -1.37 -6.70
C ASP A 91 19.07 -1.14 -5.19
N VAL A 92 18.66 0.06 -4.76
CA VAL A 92 18.54 0.45 -3.35
C VAL A 92 17.12 0.31 -2.79
N PHE A 93 16.10 0.71 -3.55
CA PHE A 93 14.69 0.58 -3.16
C PHE A 93 14.01 -0.45 -4.07
N LYS A 94 14.16 -1.72 -3.71
CA LYS A 94 13.70 -2.87 -4.50
C LYS A 94 12.18 -3.02 -4.49
N PHE A 95 11.65 -3.73 -5.48
CA PHE A 95 10.24 -4.10 -5.53
C PHE A 95 9.80 -4.78 -4.23
N LEU A 96 8.61 -4.41 -3.72
CA LEU A 96 8.03 -4.85 -2.45
C LEU A 96 8.81 -4.48 -1.18
N GLN A 97 9.82 -3.61 -1.26
CA GLN A 97 10.35 -3.03 -0.03
C GLN A 97 9.39 -2.01 0.58
N THR A 98 9.42 -1.90 1.90
CA THR A 98 8.77 -0.86 2.69
C THR A 98 9.82 -0.06 3.43
N LYS A 99 9.72 1.27 3.43
CA LYS A 99 10.61 2.18 4.15
C LYS A 99 9.84 3.36 4.71
N SER A 100 10.22 3.80 5.90
CA SER A 100 9.77 5.10 6.45
C SER A 100 10.71 6.19 5.95
N LEU A 101 10.16 7.23 5.33
CA LEU A 101 10.91 8.34 4.76
C LEU A 101 10.11 9.64 4.84
N LYS A 102 10.65 10.72 4.27
CA LYS A 102 9.92 12.00 4.13
C LYS A 102 9.77 12.37 2.67
N VAL A 103 8.59 12.89 2.30
CA VAL A 103 8.31 13.51 1.00
C VAL A 103 7.98 14.97 1.26
N SER A 104 8.84 15.90 0.84
CA SER A 104 8.73 17.33 1.15
C SER A 104 8.52 17.61 2.66
N ASN A 105 9.33 16.96 3.50
CA ASN A 105 9.25 16.96 4.98
C ASN A 105 8.04 16.27 5.61
N ILE A 106 7.07 15.80 4.83
CA ILE A 106 5.90 15.05 5.32
C ILE A 106 6.33 13.60 5.60
N PRO A 107 6.16 13.07 6.82
CA PRO A 107 6.47 11.68 7.15
C PRO A 107 5.55 10.71 6.40
N VAL A 108 6.13 9.72 5.73
CA VAL A 108 5.39 8.67 5.03
C VAL A 108 6.04 7.30 5.24
N THR A 109 5.23 6.25 5.18
CA THR A 109 5.71 4.91 4.86
C THR A 109 5.49 4.68 3.38
N ALA A 110 6.58 4.50 2.63
CA ALA A 110 6.53 4.20 1.21
C ALA A 110 6.70 2.70 0.98
N ILE A 111 5.81 2.10 0.19
CA ILE A 111 5.93 0.71 -0.27
C ILE A 111 6.11 0.73 -1.79
N ARG A 112 7.17 0.11 -2.31
CA ARG A 112 7.36 -0.01 -3.76
C ARG A 112 6.47 -1.10 -4.33
N ILE A 113 5.20 -0.78 -4.49
CA ILE A 113 4.13 -1.62 -4.99
C ILE A 113 3.16 -0.76 -5.80
N SER A 114 2.50 -1.36 -6.80
CA SER A 114 1.40 -0.70 -7.51
C SER A 114 0.47 -1.74 -8.11
N TYR A 115 -0.83 -1.59 -7.87
CA TYR A 115 -1.85 -2.44 -8.49
C TYR A 115 -2.04 -2.18 -9.99
N THR A 116 -1.41 -1.14 -10.53
CA THR A 116 -1.31 -0.90 -11.99
C THR A 116 -0.33 -1.88 -12.67
N GLY A 117 0.57 -2.49 -11.88
CA GLY A 117 1.71 -3.30 -12.35
C GLY A 117 2.85 -2.51 -12.97
N GLU A 118 2.73 -1.18 -13.07
CA GLU A 118 3.82 -0.30 -13.49
C GLU A 118 4.73 0.05 -12.31
N LEU A 119 5.87 0.69 -12.60
CA LEU A 119 6.72 1.29 -11.57
C LEU A 119 5.88 2.23 -10.69
N GLY A 120 5.91 2.05 -9.37
CA GLY A 120 5.19 2.94 -8.48
C GLY A 120 5.45 2.70 -7.00
N TRP A 121 4.97 3.64 -6.20
CA TRP A 121 4.96 3.57 -4.75
C TRP A 121 3.57 3.90 -4.22
N GLU A 122 3.16 3.19 -3.19
CA GLU A 122 2.07 3.59 -2.29
C GLU A 122 2.66 4.35 -1.12
N LEU A 123 2.12 5.54 -0.85
CA LEU A 123 2.57 6.44 0.20
C LEU A 123 1.51 6.49 1.31
N TYR A 124 1.75 5.75 2.38
CA TYR A 124 0.93 5.73 3.59
C TYR A 124 1.34 6.91 4.47
N HIS A 125 0.40 7.76 4.84
CA HIS A 125 0.65 9.02 5.56
C HIS A 125 -0.53 9.32 6.48
N ARG A 126 -0.35 10.26 7.42
CA ARG A 126 -1.46 10.68 8.27
C ARG A 126 -2.51 11.40 7.45
N ARG A 127 -3.79 11.18 7.77
CA ARG A 127 -4.92 11.75 7.03
C ARG A 127 -4.86 13.28 6.91
N GLU A 128 -4.39 13.98 7.95
CA GLU A 128 -4.22 15.43 7.93
C GLU A 128 -3.21 15.94 6.88
N ASP A 129 -2.29 15.08 6.43
CA ASP A 129 -1.24 15.45 5.47
C ASP A 129 -1.65 15.19 4.02
N SER A 130 -2.82 14.61 3.75
CA SER A 130 -3.20 14.12 2.41
C SER A 130 -3.23 15.21 1.34
N GLU A 131 -3.84 16.37 1.64
CA GLU A 131 -3.91 17.50 0.71
C GLU A 131 -2.50 18.05 0.41
N ALA A 132 -1.72 18.32 1.46
CA ALA A 132 -0.37 18.85 1.33
C ALA A 132 0.55 17.89 0.56
N LEU A 133 0.47 16.58 0.83
CA LEU A 133 1.26 15.56 0.15
C LEU A 133 0.87 15.44 -1.33
N TYR A 134 -0.43 15.47 -1.62
CA TYR A 134 -0.93 15.47 -2.99
C TYR A 134 -0.40 16.67 -3.79
N ASP A 135 -0.53 17.88 -3.24
CA ASP A 135 -0.12 19.11 -3.92
C ASP A 135 1.38 19.13 -4.23
N VAL A 136 2.24 18.71 -3.29
CA VAL A 136 3.69 18.71 -3.54
C VAL A 136 4.08 17.68 -4.61
N ILE A 137 3.39 16.54 -4.68
CA ILE A 137 3.62 15.52 -5.73
C ILE A 137 3.19 16.05 -7.09
N MET A 138 1.98 16.62 -7.18
CA MET A 138 1.46 17.18 -8.43
C MET A 138 2.35 18.31 -8.94
N ASN A 139 2.78 19.22 -8.05
CA ASN A 139 3.69 20.31 -8.42
C ASN A 139 5.06 19.81 -8.92
N ALA A 140 5.64 18.79 -8.26
CA ALA A 140 6.94 18.26 -8.66
C ALA A 140 6.92 17.50 -9.99
N GLY A 141 5.77 16.94 -10.36
CA GLY A 141 5.58 16.16 -11.58
C GLY A 141 5.07 16.94 -12.79
N GLN A 142 4.87 18.27 -12.68
CA GLN A 142 4.36 19.08 -13.79
C GLN A 142 5.22 18.96 -15.06
N GLU A 143 6.55 18.98 -14.92
CA GLU A 143 7.49 18.81 -16.05
C GLU A 143 7.39 17.44 -16.72
N GLU A 144 6.96 16.43 -15.98
CA GLU A 144 6.73 15.06 -16.45
C GLU A 144 5.30 14.82 -16.96
N GLY A 145 4.42 15.83 -16.88
CA GLY A 145 3.01 15.71 -17.26
C GLY A 145 2.21 14.82 -16.32
N ILE A 146 2.49 14.85 -15.01
CA ILE A 146 1.70 14.12 -14.01
C ILE A 146 0.23 14.53 -14.08
N ASP A 147 -0.66 13.55 -13.94
CA ASP A 147 -2.11 13.78 -13.95
C ASP A 147 -2.82 12.71 -13.10
N ASN A 148 -4.11 12.93 -12.84
CA ASN A 148 -4.95 12.06 -12.02
C ASN A 148 -5.48 10.86 -12.80
N PHE A 149 -5.71 9.77 -12.06
CA PHE A 149 -6.51 8.65 -12.54
C PHE A 149 -7.35 8.07 -11.40
N GLY A 150 -8.49 7.50 -11.76
CA GLY A 150 -9.45 6.91 -10.81
C GLY A 150 -9.54 5.39 -10.91
N THR A 151 -10.46 4.82 -10.14
CA THR A 151 -10.66 3.37 -10.02
C THR A 151 -11.02 2.68 -11.34
N TYR A 152 -11.69 3.35 -12.27
CA TYR A 152 -12.03 2.76 -13.57
C TYR A 152 -10.78 2.55 -14.44
N ALA A 153 -9.88 3.53 -14.48
CA ALA A 153 -8.59 3.39 -15.15
C ALA A 153 -7.73 2.31 -14.45
N LEU A 154 -7.72 2.30 -13.12
CA LEU A 154 -7.03 1.27 -12.34
C LEU A 154 -7.53 -0.15 -12.67
N ASN A 155 -8.85 -0.33 -12.84
CA ASN A 155 -9.42 -1.62 -13.19
C ASN A 155 -8.98 -2.11 -14.58
N VAL A 156 -8.82 -1.21 -15.56
CA VAL A 156 -8.27 -1.60 -16.87
C VAL A 156 -6.81 -2.04 -16.72
N LEU A 157 -5.99 -1.24 -16.03
CA LEU A 157 -4.57 -1.51 -15.84
C LEU A 157 -4.31 -2.86 -15.15
N ARG A 158 -5.01 -3.14 -14.04
CA ARG A 158 -4.84 -4.39 -13.30
C ARG A 158 -5.25 -5.61 -14.11
N LEU A 159 -6.28 -5.48 -14.96
CA LEU A 159 -6.77 -6.56 -15.82
C LEU A 159 -5.75 -6.93 -16.90
N GLU A 160 -5.09 -5.94 -17.52
CA GLU A 160 -4.01 -6.18 -18.47
C GLU A 160 -2.83 -6.94 -17.84
N LYS A 161 -2.58 -6.71 -16.55
CA LYS A 161 -1.56 -7.42 -15.76
C LYS A 161 -2.06 -8.73 -15.16
N ALA A 162 -3.31 -9.11 -15.43
CA ALA A 162 -3.99 -10.29 -14.90
C ALA A 162 -3.97 -10.39 -13.36
N PHE A 163 -3.96 -9.25 -12.67
CA PHE A 163 -4.10 -9.22 -11.22
C PHE A 163 -5.55 -9.54 -10.83
N ARG A 164 -5.72 -10.45 -9.88
CA ARG A 164 -7.03 -10.82 -9.34
C ARG A 164 -7.42 -9.79 -8.28
N ALA A 165 -8.72 -9.59 -8.12
CA ALA A 165 -9.33 -8.80 -7.07
C ALA A 165 -10.22 -9.71 -6.23
N TRP A 166 -9.98 -9.72 -4.92
CA TRP A 166 -10.84 -10.41 -3.97
C TRP A 166 -12.28 -9.87 -4.05
N GLY A 167 -13.27 -10.76 -4.02
CA GLY A 167 -14.68 -10.43 -4.22
C GLY A 167 -15.12 -10.33 -5.69
N SER A 168 -14.17 -10.46 -6.64
CA SER A 168 -14.45 -10.57 -8.08
C SER A 168 -13.98 -11.90 -8.66
N GLU A 169 -12.66 -12.13 -8.69
CA GLU A 169 -12.10 -13.38 -9.22
C GLU A 169 -11.95 -14.48 -8.17
N VAL A 170 -11.97 -14.12 -6.89
CA VAL A 170 -11.73 -15.00 -5.75
C VAL A 170 -12.81 -14.80 -4.69
#